data_AF-A0A2V7W8E5-F1
#
_entry.id   AF-A0A2V7W8E5-F1
#
_cell.length_a   1.000
_cell.length_b   1.000
_cell.length_c   1.000
_cell.angle_alpha   90.00
_cell.angle_beta   90.00
_cell.angle_gamma   90.00
#
_symmetry.space_group_name_H-M   'P 1'
#
loop_
_entity.id
_entity.type
_entity.pdbx_description
1 polymer ?
#
loop_
_entity_poly.entity_id
_entity_poly.type
_entity_poly.pdbx_seq_one_letter_code
_entity_poly.pdbx_strand_id
1 'polypeptide(L)'
;MSVHADVMRIAINDRSAELRDQLRERLRDRLARAAQLRCTEHGQPVVEVTIHGRENGWFDSRWTTCCAALERQATSIVKDRC
;
A
#
# COMPACT_ATOMS: atom_id res chain seq x y z
N MET A 1 8.57 -22.96 14.88
CA MET A 1 8.65 -21.51 15.11
C MET A 1 8.22 -20.82 13.84
N SER A 2 6.93 -20.47 13.72
CA SER A 2 6.38 -19.86 12.51
C SER A 2 6.52 -18.35 12.63
N VAL A 3 7.46 -17.76 11.89
CA VAL A 3 7.58 -16.31 11.74
C VAL A 3 6.27 -15.79 11.13
N HIS A 4 5.53 -15.02 11.91
CA HIS A 4 4.35 -14.31 11.43
C HIS A 4 4.80 -13.45 10.24
N ALA A 5 4.21 -13.72 9.07
CA ALA A 5 4.27 -12.79 7.96
C ALA A 5 3.81 -11.45 8.51
N ASP A 6 4.69 -10.45 8.45
CA ASP A 6 4.44 -9.07 8.82
C ASP A 6 3.28 -8.59 7.94
N VAL A 7 2.05 -8.71 8.45
CA VAL A 7 0.83 -8.36 7.71
C VAL A 7 0.73 -6.84 7.76
N MET A 8 1.45 -6.18 6.85
CA MET A 8 1.30 -4.77 6.56
C MET A 8 -0.18 -4.36 6.65
N ARG A 9 -0.50 -3.36 7.48
CA ARG A 9 -1.88 -2.90 7.65
C ARG A 9 -2.33 -2.10 6.43
N ILE A 10 -3.53 -2.36 5.95
CA ILE A 10 -4.12 -1.66 4.80
C ILE A 10 -5.42 -1.01 5.25
N ALA A 11 -5.46 0.32 5.27
CA ALA A 11 -6.66 1.11 5.48
C ALA A 11 -7.14 1.68 4.14
N ILE A 12 -8.42 1.55 3.82
CA ILE A 12 -9.03 2.16 2.62
C ILE A 12 -10.13 3.10 3.09
N ASN A 13 -9.95 4.39 2.86
CA ASN A 13 -10.90 5.44 3.15
C ASN A 13 -11.46 5.98 1.83
N ASP A 14 -12.58 5.41 1.41
CA ASP A 14 -13.29 5.80 0.20
C ASP A 14 -14.79 5.96 0.49
N ARG A 15 -15.40 7.03 -0.02
CA ARG A 15 -16.80 7.38 0.26
C ARG A 15 -17.80 6.63 -0.63
N SER A 16 -17.35 5.90 -1.65
CA SER A 16 -18.18 5.29 -2.70
C SER A 16 -18.00 3.76 -2.75
N ALA A 17 -19.05 3.01 -2.39
CA ALA A 17 -18.97 1.55 -2.29
C ALA A 17 -18.48 0.85 -3.59
N GLU A 18 -18.89 1.32 -4.77
CA GLU A 18 -18.47 0.74 -6.06
C GLU A 18 -16.99 0.99 -6.39
N LEU A 19 -16.50 2.20 -6.10
CA LEU A 19 -15.08 2.53 -6.24
C LEU A 19 -14.25 1.67 -5.29
N ARG A 20 -14.76 1.41 -4.09
CA ARG A 20 -14.07 0.59 -3.09
C ARG A 20 -13.78 -0.83 -3.59
N ASP A 21 -14.73 -1.51 -4.21
CA ASP A 21 -14.51 -2.90 -4.68
C ASP A 21 -13.58 -2.95 -5.90
N GLN A 22 -13.75 -2.05 -6.86
CA GLN A 22 -12.89 -2.00 -8.04
C GLN A 22 -11.45 -1.57 -7.70
N LEU A 23 -11.27 -0.57 -6.84
CA LEU A 23 -9.96 -0.21 -6.31
C LEU A 23 -9.37 -1.35 -5.49
N ARG A 24 -10.17 -2.02 -4.66
CA ARG A 24 -9.68 -3.12 -3.82
C ARG A 24 -9.11 -4.25 -4.65
N GLU A 25 -9.77 -4.68 -5.72
CA GLU A 25 -9.27 -5.74 -6.58
C GLU A 25 -7.96 -5.32 -7.28
N ARG A 26 -7.95 -4.16 -7.95
CA ARG A 26 -6.77 -3.67 -8.67
C ARG A 26 -5.57 -3.35 -7.76
N LEU A 27 -5.84 -2.87 -6.55
CA LEU A 27 -4.79 -2.53 -5.59
C LEU A 27 -4.28 -3.74 -4.84
N ARG A 28 -5.05 -4.82 -4.69
CA ARG A 28 -4.67 -5.95 -3.84
C ARG A 28 -3.32 -6.54 -4.23
N ASP A 29 -3.11 -6.81 -5.51
CA ASP A 29 -1.86 -7.39 -6.00
C ASP A 29 -0.68 -6.42 -5.83
N ARG A 30 -0.91 -5.12 -6.06
CA ARG A 30 0.13 -4.09 -5.90
C ARG A 30 0.50 -3.92 -4.43
N LEU A 31 -0.50 -3.93 -3.55
CA LEU A 31 -0.31 -3.86 -2.10
C LEU A 31 0.37 -5.13 -1.57
N ALA A 32 0.05 -6.31 -2.12
CA ALA A 32 0.75 -7.55 -1.80
C ALA A 32 2.23 -7.51 -2.22
N ARG A 33 2.55 -6.87 -3.35
CA ARG A 33 3.94 -6.63 -3.78
C ARG A 33 4.63 -5.60 -2.88
N ALA A 34 3.95 -4.52 -2.51
CA ALA A 34 4.49 -3.50 -1.61
C ALA A 34 4.73 -4.05 -0.19
N ALA A 35 3.87 -4.95 0.30
CA ALA A 35 4.01 -5.61 1.60
C ALA A 35 5.25 -6.52 1.67
N GLN A 36 5.76 -6.98 0.52
CA GLN A 36 7.00 -7.77 0.45
C GLN A 36 8.25 -6.90 0.45
N LEU A 37 8.11 -5.57 0.31
CA LEU A 37 9.26 -4.68 0.36
C LEU A 37 9.87 -4.67 1.76
N ARG A 38 11.20 -4.70 1.77
CA ARG A 38 12.02 -4.44 2.94
C ARG A 38 12.98 -3.31 2.62
N CYS A 39 13.15 -2.41 3.57
CA CYS A 39 14.17 -1.38 3.48
C CYS A 39 15.56 -2.05 3.39
N THR A 40 16.35 -1.70 2.38
CA THR A 40 17.71 -2.23 2.21
C THR A 40 18.69 -1.71 3.25
N GLU A 41 18.40 -0.56 3.87
CA GLU A 41 19.24 0.08 4.88
C GLU A 41 18.96 -0.44 6.29
N HIS A 42 17.68 -0.59 6.64
CA HIS A 42 17.26 -0.91 8.01
C HIS A 42 16.70 -2.34 8.16
N GLY A 43 16.46 -3.06 7.06
CA GLY A 43 15.87 -4.40 7.06
C GLY A 43 14.38 -4.44 7.42
N GLN A 44 13.77 -3.27 7.70
CA GLN A 44 12.39 -3.16 8.17
C GLN A 44 11.37 -3.24 7.02
N PRO A 45 10.21 -3.89 7.24
CA PRO A 45 9.13 -3.96 6.28
C PRO A 45 8.30 -2.66 6.25
N VAL A 46 7.37 -2.60 5.29
CA VAL A 46 6.29 -1.59 5.29
C VAL A 46 5.28 -1.94 6.37
N VAL A 47 4.98 -1.00 7.27
CA VAL A 47 4.10 -1.25 8.43
C VAL A 47 2.64 -1.04 8.08
N GLU A 48 2.33 0.02 7.34
CA GLU A 48 0.96 0.42 7.03
C GLU A 48 0.87 1.24 5.74
N VAL A 49 -0.27 1.11 5.06
CA VAL A 49 -0.71 2.05 4.04
C VAL A 49 -2.16 2.48 4.30
N THR A 50 -2.44 3.75 4.07
CA THR A 50 -3.79 4.28 3.94
C THR A 50 -4.02 4.73 2.50
N ILE A 51 -5.05 4.19 1.88
CA ILE A 51 -5.52 4.58 0.55
C ILE A 51 -6.72 5.50 0.71
N HIS A 52 -6.65 6.69 0.12
CA HIS A 52 -7.75 7.65 0.09
C HIS A 52 -8.31 7.69 -1.32
N GLY A 53 -9.49 7.12 -1.53
CA GLY A 53 -10.18 7.20 -2.82
C GLY A 53 -10.81 8.58 -3.04
N ARG A 54 -10.79 9.03 -4.30
CA ARG A 54 -11.37 10.31 -4.75
C ARG A 54 -12.51 10.05 -5.73
N GLU A 55 -13.44 11.01 -5.80
CA GLU A 55 -14.69 10.91 -6.60
C GLU A 55 -14.46 10.72 -8.11
N ASN A 56 -13.27 11.01 -8.62
CA ASN A 56 -12.89 10.86 -10.03
C ASN A 56 -12.16 9.53 -10.34
N GLY A 57 -12.18 8.56 -9.42
CA GLY A 57 -11.48 7.28 -9.59
C GLY A 57 -9.97 7.32 -9.32
N TRP A 58 -9.45 8.47 -8.89
CA TRP A 58 -8.07 8.60 -8.43
C TRP A 58 -7.97 8.22 -6.95
N PHE A 59 -6.76 7.93 -6.50
CA PHE A 59 -6.51 7.72 -5.09
C PHE A 59 -5.15 8.30 -4.67
N ASP A 60 -5.06 8.69 -3.40
CA ASP A 60 -3.80 8.96 -2.73
C ASP A 60 -3.41 7.79 -1.85
N SER A 61 -2.11 7.59 -1.66
CA SER A 61 -1.57 6.62 -0.70
C SER A 61 -0.69 7.32 0.31
N ARG A 62 -0.87 7.00 1.57
CA ARG A 62 -0.02 7.43 2.69
C ARG A 62 0.60 6.19 3.31
N TRP A 63 1.91 6.21 3.49
CA TRP A 63 2.66 5.04 3.94
C TRP A 63 3.28 5.30 5.31
N THR A 64 3.34 4.25 6.11
CA THR A 64 4.12 4.21 7.35
C THR A 64 5.30 3.27 7.12
N THR A 65 6.48 3.85 6.97
CA THR A 65 7.73 3.14 6.68
C THR A 65 8.86 3.68 7.55
N CYS A 66 9.98 2.96 7.63
CA CYS A 66 11.15 3.40 8.40
C CYS A 66 11.90 4.57 7.75
N CYS A 67 11.81 4.77 6.44
CA CYS A 67 12.52 5.83 5.73
C CYS A 67 11.86 6.24 4.41
N ALA A 68 12.15 7.46 3.95
CA ALA A 68 11.60 8.02 2.72
C ALA A 68 12.01 7.25 1.44
N ALA A 69 13.09 6.46 1.48
CA ALA A 69 13.47 5.61 0.35
C ALA A 69 12.46 4.46 0.17
N LEU A 70 12.12 3.77 1.27
CA LEU A 70 11.13 2.69 1.26
C LEU A 70 9.73 3.23 0.89
N GLU A 71 9.35 4.38 1.43
CA GLU A 71 8.09 5.06 1.07
C GLU A 71 7.99 5.35 -0.43
N ARG A 72 9.07 5.86 -1.05
CA ARG A 72 9.10 6.14 -2.48
C ARG A 72 8.96 4.87 -3.32
N GLN A 73 9.63 3.79 -2.94
CA GLN A 73 9.50 2.49 -3.62
C GLN A 73 8.07 1.95 -3.53
N ALA A 74 7.50 1.93 -2.32
CA ALA A 74 6.15 1.46 -2.08
C ALA A 74 5.10 2.29 -2.84
N THR A 75 5.26 3.62 -2.81
CA THR A 75 4.43 4.55 -3.58
C THR A 75 4.53 4.28 -5.07
N SER A 76 5.74 4.03 -5.60
CA SER A 76 5.93 3.73 -7.02
C SER A 76 5.19 2.46 -7.42
N ILE A 77 5.26 1.37 -6.64
CA ILE A 77 4.56 0.12 -6.97
C ILE A 77 3.05 0.30 -7.09
N VAL A 78 2.47 1.15 -6.24
CA VAL A 78 1.02 1.37 -6.22
C VAL A 78 0.58 2.38 -7.27
N LYS A 79 1.39 3.44 -7.52
CA LYS A 79 1.12 4.48 -8.51
C LYS A 79 1.54 4.09 -9.94
N ASP A 80 2.35 3.05 -10.12
CA ASP A 80 2.70 2.54 -11.44
C ASP A 80 1.41 2.20 -12.20
N ARG A 81 1.29 2.81 -13.38
CA ARG A 81 0.03 3.24 -13.96
C ARG A 81 -0.76 2.05 -14.55
N CYS A 82 -2.08 2.11 -14.39
CA CYS A 82 -3.04 1.43 -15.26
C CYS A 82 -2.94 1.98 -16.70
#